data_AF-D0LM63-F1
#
_entry.id   AF-D0LM63-F1
#
_cell.length_a   1.000
_cell.length_b   1.000
_cell.length_c   1.000
_cell.angle_alpha   90.00
_cell.angle_beta   90.00
_cell.angle_gamma   90.00
#
_symmetry.space_group_name_H-M   'P 1'
#
loop_
_entity.id
_entity.type
_entity.pdbx_description
1 polymer ?
#
loop_
_entity_poly.entity_id
_entity_poly.type
_entity_poly.pdbx_seq_one_letter_code
_entity_poly.pdbx_strand_id
1 'polypeptide(L)'
;MFDSLSIAMLRAAALGTALLLCACGGAPAVPERGVVESNVDTWRFRRYQKLLDVEIWVRDNPAVGHTATYVRKDAEREGRIESDTLASVFVTRYQDNRGLLRGLVEFVKRLDDEGSYEVEVESLGDALVLSVRGQGESWALWQADKHIIKVGGRGRETLPEELVAAYAERYPSRLSGDILDRPLEELEPATEAPGPAADDDLPGDSPAPDWDAYQSGEIEVGGDDDNDSDSGDADDDPGSDAP
;
A
#
# COMPACT_ATOMS: atom_id res chain seq x y z
N MET A 1 10.74 42.56 -59.12
CA MET A 1 10.01 43.29 -58.05
C MET A 1 9.10 42.33 -57.29
N PHE A 2 9.60 41.17 -56.86
CA PHE A 2 8.91 40.21 -55.99
C PHE A 2 9.97 39.22 -55.49
N ASP A 3 10.82 39.58 -54.52
CA ASP A 3 11.75 38.58 -53.95
C ASP A 3 12.43 38.97 -52.62
N SER A 4 11.75 39.75 -51.76
CA SER A 4 12.37 40.11 -50.47
C SER A 4 11.42 40.10 -49.26
N LEU A 5 10.11 39.90 -49.47
CA LEU A 5 9.15 39.90 -48.37
C LEU A 5 8.91 38.51 -47.75
N SER A 6 9.18 37.41 -48.46
CA SER A 6 8.83 36.06 -47.98
C SER A 6 9.86 35.42 -47.03
N ILE A 7 11.11 35.87 -47.04
CA ILE A 7 12.18 35.26 -46.23
C ILE A 7 12.18 35.79 -44.79
N ALA A 8 11.72 37.03 -44.56
CA ALA A 8 11.64 37.62 -43.22
C ALA A 8 10.51 37.01 -42.37
N MET A 9 9.38 36.68 -42.99
CA MET A 9 8.23 36.07 -42.29
C MET A 9 8.49 34.61 -41.87
N LEU A 10 9.28 33.86 -42.64
CA LEU A 10 9.61 32.47 -42.32
C LEU A 10 10.60 32.34 -41.14
N ARG A 11 11.47 33.34 -40.92
CA ARG A 11 12.41 33.36 -39.79
C ARG A 11 11.75 33.82 -38.48
N ALA A 12 10.72 34.67 -38.55
CA ALA A 12 9.94 35.07 -37.38
C ALA A 12 9.03 33.94 -36.87
N ALA A 13 8.53 33.08 -37.76
CA ALA A 13 7.71 31.92 -37.37
C ALA A 13 8.52 30.77 -36.76
N ALA A 14 9.80 30.63 -37.09
CA ALA A 14 10.66 29.57 -36.55
C ALA A 14 11.19 29.85 -35.13
N LEU A 15 11.20 31.11 -34.68
CA LEU A 15 11.65 31.49 -33.34
C LEU A 15 10.51 31.47 -32.29
N GLY A 16 9.24 31.43 -32.72
CA GLY A 16 8.07 31.42 -31.82
C GLY A 16 7.68 30.04 -31.29
N THR A 17 8.13 28.96 -31.94
CA THR A 17 7.68 27.58 -31.63
C THR A 17 8.59 26.86 -30.63
N ALA A 18 9.75 27.41 -30.30
CA ALA A 18 10.74 26.75 -29.42
C ALA A 18 10.51 26.98 -27.91
N LEU A 19 9.53 27.81 -27.51
CA LEU A 19 9.32 28.22 -26.11
C LEU A 19 8.18 27.51 -25.37
N LEU A 20 7.54 26.51 -25.99
CA LEU A 20 6.39 25.78 -25.42
C LEU A 20 6.69 24.38 -24.89
N LEU A 21 7.95 23.93 -24.91
CA LEU A 21 8.36 22.61 -24.41
C LEU A 21 9.04 22.62 -23.03
N CYS A 22 9.11 23.77 -22.36
CA CYS A 22 9.31 23.79 -20.91
C CYS A 22 7.99 23.47 -20.19
N ALA A 23 7.35 22.35 -20.56
CA ALA A 23 6.43 21.71 -19.65
C ALA A 23 7.27 21.35 -18.42
N CYS A 24 6.97 22.00 -17.30
CA CYS A 24 7.59 21.76 -16.01
C CYS A 24 7.62 20.25 -15.74
N GLY A 25 8.78 19.61 -15.96
CA GLY A 25 9.04 18.21 -15.63
C GLY A 25 9.14 18.00 -14.13
N GLY A 26 8.17 18.53 -13.38
CA GLY A 26 8.02 18.26 -11.96
C GLY A 26 7.33 16.91 -11.77
N ALA A 27 7.65 16.26 -10.66
CA ALA A 27 6.95 15.06 -10.21
C ALA A 27 5.42 15.30 -10.24
N PRO A 28 4.62 14.34 -10.74
CA PRO A 28 3.18 14.45 -10.71
C PRO A 28 2.69 14.67 -9.28
N ALA A 29 1.69 15.54 -9.12
CA ALA A 29 1.17 15.87 -7.81
C ALA A 29 0.61 14.62 -7.09
N VAL A 30 0.80 14.60 -5.77
CA VAL A 30 0.19 13.62 -4.88
C VAL A 30 -1.35 13.68 -5.02
N PRO A 31 -2.03 12.55 -5.31
CA PRO A 31 -3.49 12.53 -5.38
C PRO A 31 -4.15 12.94 -4.07
N GLU A 32 -5.30 13.62 -4.16
CA GLU A 32 -6.05 14.10 -2.98
C GLU A 32 -6.36 12.95 -2.00
N ARG A 33 -6.83 11.82 -2.55
CA ARG A 33 -7.14 10.58 -1.81
C ARG A 33 -5.95 9.62 -1.70
N GLY A 34 -4.73 10.10 -1.92
CA GLY A 34 -3.47 9.37 -1.73
C GLY A 34 -3.14 8.32 -2.79
N VAL A 35 -4.13 7.78 -3.50
CA VAL A 35 -3.92 6.70 -4.48
C VAL A 35 -4.27 7.14 -5.91
N VAL A 36 -3.69 6.47 -6.90
CA VAL A 36 -3.93 6.73 -8.32
C VAL A 36 -5.23 6.04 -8.75
N GLU A 37 -6.30 6.80 -8.94
CA GLU A 37 -7.61 6.23 -9.29
C GLU A 37 -7.82 6.17 -10.79
N SER A 38 -6.83 5.59 -11.48
CA SER A 38 -6.82 5.44 -12.93
C SER A 38 -5.93 4.28 -13.34
N ASN A 39 -6.01 3.87 -14.60
CA ASN A 39 -5.15 2.80 -15.11
C ASN A 39 -3.68 3.23 -15.09
N VAL A 40 -2.80 2.32 -14.69
CA VAL A 40 -1.35 2.52 -14.64
C VAL A 40 -0.71 1.46 -15.52
N ASP A 41 -0.21 1.86 -16.68
CA ASP A 41 0.39 0.94 -17.65
C ASP A 41 -0.51 -0.28 -17.96
N THR A 42 -0.05 -1.49 -17.64
CA THR A 42 -0.76 -2.77 -17.80
C THR A 42 -1.75 -3.06 -16.67
N TRP A 43 -1.87 -2.18 -15.68
CA TRP A 43 -2.75 -2.32 -14.52
C TRP A 43 -4.02 -1.50 -14.69
N ARG A 44 -5.14 -2.15 -14.41
CA ARG A 44 -6.47 -1.56 -14.50
C ARG A 44 -7.03 -1.30 -13.12
N PHE A 45 -7.33 -0.04 -12.85
CA PHE A 45 -7.91 0.37 -11.58
C PHE A 45 -9.31 -0.23 -11.41
N ARG A 46 -9.63 -0.70 -10.20
CA ARG A 46 -10.94 -1.26 -9.86
C ARG A 46 -11.65 -0.52 -8.77
N ARG A 47 -10.94 -0.29 -7.67
CA ARG A 47 -11.58 0.13 -6.43
C ARG A 47 -10.66 1.03 -5.66
N TYR A 48 -11.26 2.09 -5.13
CA TYR A 48 -10.71 2.89 -4.05
C TYR A 48 -11.43 2.56 -2.75
N GLN A 49 -10.72 2.61 -1.63
CA GLN A 49 -11.32 2.59 -0.31
C GLN A 49 -10.49 3.41 0.68
N LYS A 50 -11.17 4.12 1.59
CA LYS A 50 -10.55 4.72 2.78
C LYS A 50 -10.51 3.66 3.88
N LEU A 51 -9.39 3.53 4.56
CA LEU A 51 -9.17 2.59 5.65
C LEU A 51 -8.99 3.35 6.96
N LEU A 52 -9.56 2.78 8.03
CA LEU A 52 -9.31 3.24 9.40
C LEU A 52 -8.16 2.46 10.05
N ASP A 53 -7.87 1.26 9.54
CA ASP A 53 -6.78 0.43 10.03
C ASP A 53 -5.43 0.92 9.48
N VAL A 54 -4.46 1.04 10.38
CA VAL A 54 -3.12 1.59 10.13
C VAL A 54 -2.10 0.56 10.58
N GLU A 55 -1.41 -0.05 9.62
CA GLU A 55 -0.48 -1.16 9.84
C GLU A 55 0.78 -0.74 10.63
N ILE A 56 1.29 0.46 10.37
CA ILE A 56 2.46 1.01 11.07
C ILE A 56 1.97 2.07 12.04
N TRP A 57 1.75 1.67 13.29
CA TRP A 57 1.29 2.58 14.32
C TRP A 57 2.45 3.44 14.84
N VAL A 58 2.27 4.75 14.83
CA VAL A 58 3.22 5.71 15.39
C VAL A 58 2.52 6.48 16.49
N ARG A 59 3.06 6.41 17.70
CA ARG A 59 2.48 7.03 18.89
C ARG A 59 2.24 8.52 18.65
N ASP A 60 1.05 8.98 19.02
CA ASP A 60 0.60 10.38 18.95
C ASP A 60 0.69 11.00 17.54
N ASN A 61 0.69 10.18 16.49
CA ASN A 61 0.68 10.63 15.10
C ASN A 61 -0.50 9.98 14.35
N PRO A 62 -1.71 10.56 14.47
CA PRO A 62 -2.91 10.04 13.82
C PRO A 62 -2.71 9.86 12.32
N ALA A 63 -3.29 8.79 11.78
CA ALA A 63 -3.14 8.44 10.39
C ALA A 63 -4.44 7.96 9.74
N VAL A 64 -4.48 8.12 8.42
CA VAL A 64 -5.59 7.68 7.57
C VAL A 64 -5.04 6.84 6.45
N GLY A 65 -5.55 5.61 6.32
CA GLY A 65 -5.21 4.72 5.21
C GLY A 65 -6.05 4.99 3.98
N HIS A 66 -5.44 4.89 2.81
CA HIS A 66 -6.12 4.87 1.52
C HIS A 66 -5.63 3.67 0.74
N THR A 67 -6.54 2.93 0.09
CA THR A 67 -6.17 1.78 -0.74
C THR A 67 -6.77 1.87 -2.13
N ALA A 68 -6.00 1.39 -3.11
CA ALA A 68 -6.44 1.14 -4.47
C ALA A 68 -6.14 -0.30 -4.87
N THR A 69 -7.10 -0.96 -5.52
CA THR A 69 -6.93 -2.29 -6.10
C THR A 69 -6.85 -2.21 -7.60
N TYR A 70 -5.92 -2.98 -8.17
CA TYR A 70 -5.67 -3.09 -9.60
C TYR A 70 -5.71 -4.54 -10.05
N VAL A 71 -6.07 -4.75 -11.32
CA VAL A 71 -6.03 -6.06 -11.99
C VAL A 71 -5.15 -5.93 -13.23
N ARG A 72 -4.38 -6.96 -13.58
CA ARG A 72 -3.67 -6.99 -14.86
C ARG A 72 -4.65 -6.94 -16.05
N LYS A 73 -4.31 -6.15 -17.07
CA LYS A 73 -5.17 -5.89 -18.25
C LYS A 73 -5.44 -7.13 -19.09
N ASP A 74 -4.45 -8.02 -19.23
CA ASP A 74 -4.58 -9.31 -19.92
C ASP A 74 -5.49 -10.27 -19.14
N ALA A 75 -5.30 -10.39 -17.83
CA ALA A 75 -6.16 -11.18 -16.93
C ALA A 75 -7.64 -10.75 -17.01
N GLU A 76 -7.91 -9.44 -16.97
CA GLU A 76 -9.27 -8.92 -17.18
C GLU A 76 -9.82 -9.28 -18.57
N ARG A 77 -9.02 -9.09 -19.63
CA ARG A 77 -9.43 -9.37 -21.01
C ARG A 77 -9.77 -10.85 -21.21
N GLU A 78 -9.04 -11.74 -20.54
CA GLU A 78 -9.25 -13.18 -20.59
C GLU A 78 -10.36 -13.67 -19.67
N GLY A 79 -10.93 -12.79 -18.83
CA GLY A 79 -11.95 -13.14 -17.85
C GLY A 79 -11.42 -14.07 -16.75
N ARG A 80 -10.11 -14.10 -16.52
CA ARG A 80 -9.44 -14.95 -15.52
C ARG A 80 -8.63 -14.07 -14.59
N ILE A 81 -9.22 -13.76 -13.45
CA ILE A 81 -8.58 -12.95 -12.41
C ILE A 81 -8.16 -13.89 -11.29
N GLU A 82 -6.86 -14.11 -11.18
CA GLU A 82 -6.22 -14.91 -10.14
C GLU A 82 -5.47 -13.99 -9.16
N SER A 83 -5.06 -14.51 -8.01
CA SER A 83 -4.41 -13.73 -6.96
C SER A 83 -3.14 -13.02 -7.45
N ASP A 84 -2.35 -13.68 -8.29
CA ASP A 84 -1.12 -13.15 -8.91
C ASP A 84 -1.39 -12.08 -9.99
N THR A 85 -2.65 -11.90 -10.41
CA THR A 85 -3.08 -10.85 -11.34
C THR A 85 -3.68 -9.64 -10.62
N LEU A 86 -3.79 -9.71 -9.30
CA LEU A 86 -4.24 -8.63 -8.43
C LEU A 86 -3.05 -7.92 -7.80
N ALA A 87 -3.18 -6.61 -7.62
CA ALA A 87 -2.27 -5.82 -6.82
C ALA A 87 -3.07 -4.77 -6.04
N SER A 88 -2.60 -4.50 -4.83
CA SER A 88 -3.12 -3.48 -3.94
C SER A 88 -2.04 -2.47 -3.64
N VAL A 89 -2.44 -1.21 -3.60
CA VAL A 89 -1.60 -0.12 -3.12
C VAL A 89 -2.27 0.49 -1.90
N PHE A 90 -1.52 0.62 -0.83
CA PHE A 90 -1.90 1.31 0.38
C PHE A 90 -1.02 2.57 0.52
N VAL A 91 -1.67 3.70 0.80
CA VAL A 91 -1.01 4.94 1.16
C VAL A 91 -1.58 5.38 2.48
N THR A 92 -0.77 5.29 3.52
CA THR A 92 -1.12 5.77 4.86
C THR A 92 -0.58 7.18 5.02
N ARG A 93 -1.48 8.14 5.23
CA ARG A 93 -1.14 9.55 5.47
C ARG A 93 -1.18 9.83 6.97
N TYR A 94 -0.05 10.24 7.51
CA TYR A 94 0.11 10.66 8.90
C TYR A 94 -0.08 12.18 9.03
N GLN A 95 -0.33 12.62 10.26
CA GLN A 95 -0.40 14.05 10.58
C GLN A 95 0.97 14.72 10.39
N ASP A 96 2.04 14.06 10.83
CA ASP A 96 3.43 14.51 10.67
C ASP A 96 4.38 13.37 10.26
N ASN A 97 5.62 13.71 9.92
CA ASN A 97 6.63 12.77 9.41
C ASN A 97 7.56 12.17 10.49
N ARG A 98 7.42 12.59 11.75
CA ARG A 98 8.32 12.16 12.84
C ARG A 98 8.02 10.71 13.22
N GLY A 99 9.06 9.95 13.51
CA GLY A 99 8.93 8.55 13.91
C GLY A 99 8.52 7.58 12.81
N LEU A 100 8.11 8.05 11.62
CA LEU A 100 7.59 7.18 10.56
C LEU A 100 8.65 6.22 10.02
N LEU A 101 9.85 6.72 9.74
CA LEU A 101 10.93 5.88 9.22
C LEU A 101 11.34 4.83 10.24
N ARG A 102 11.48 5.21 11.52
CA ARG A 102 11.77 4.28 12.59
C ARG A 102 10.69 3.21 12.73
N GLY A 103 9.41 3.61 12.75
CA GLY A 103 8.29 2.67 12.86
C GLY A 103 8.19 1.72 11.67
N LEU A 104 8.46 2.20 10.45
CA LEU A 104 8.55 1.34 9.26
C LEU A 104 9.69 0.33 9.37
N VAL A 105 10.89 0.76 9.78
CA VAL A 105 12.06 -0.13 9.90
C VAL A 105 11.85 -1.16 11.02
N GLU A 106 11.30 -0.75 12.16
CA GLU A 106 10.94 -1.64 13.27
C GLU A 106 9.90 -2.68 12.82
N PHE A 107 8.89 -2.25 12.07
CA PHE A 107 7.87 -3.14 11.52
C PHE A 107 8.47 -4.21 10.61
N VAL A 108 9.30 -3.84 9.63
CA VAL A 108 9.87 -4.82 8.69
C VAL A 108 10.92 -5.71 9.34
N LYS A 109 11.73 -5.19 10.28
CA LYS A 109 12.68 -6.02 11.04
C LYS A 109 11.97 -7.10 11.84
N ARG A 110 10.83 -6.76 12.46
CA ARG A 110 10.01 -7.76 13.16
C ARG A 110 9.51 -8.86 12.22
N LEU A 111 9.10 -8.52 10.99
CA LEU A 111 8.67 -9.52 10.00
C LEU A 111 9.80 -10.47 9.60
N ASP A 112 11.02 -9.95 9.46
CA ASP A 112 12.24 -10.72 9.17
C ASP A 112 12.62 -11.62 10.36
N ASP A 113 12.61 -11.07 11.59
CA ASP A 113 12.94 -11.77 12.83
C ASP A 113 11.98 -12.93 13.15
N GLU A 114 10.69 -12.79 12.81
CA GLU A 114 9.69 -13.85 12.92
C GLU A 114 9.95 -15.01 11.93
N GLY A 115 10.85 -14.83 10.97
CA GLY A 115 11.31 -15.85 10.02
C GLY A 115 10.28 -16.25 8.96
N SER A 116 9.18 -15.51 8.85
CA SER A 116 8.09 -15.79 7.91
C SER A 116 8.18 -14.99 6.61
N TYR A 117 9.02 -13.94 6.62
CA TYR A 117 9.32 -13.07 5.49
C TYR A 117 10.82 -12.88 5.34
N GLU A 118 11.26 -12.69 4.09
CA GLU A 118 12.55 -12.17 3.70
C GLU A 118 12.39 -10.67 3.45
N VAL A 119 13.27 -9.86 4.07
CA VAL A 119 13.24 -8.41 3.94
C VAL A 119 14.55 -7.88 3.36
N GLU A 120 14.46 -7.15 2.25
CA GLU A 120 15.63 -6.58 1.56
C GLU A 120 15.40 -5.11 1.18
N VAL A 121 16.48 -4.35 0.99
CA VAL A 121 16.42 -3.04 0.34
C VAL A 121 16.71 -3.23 -1.15
N GLU A 122 15.75 -2.86 -1.99
CA GLU A 122 15.86 -2.99 -3.44
C GLU A 122 15.68 -1.65 -4.16
N SER A 123 16.35 -1.50 -5.30
CA SER A 123 16.11 -0.38 -6.21
C SER A 123 15.10 -0.80 -7.27
N LEU A 124 13.92 -0.19 -7.27
CA LEU A 124 12.89 -0.38 -8.29
C LEU A 124 12.65 0.93 -9.03
N GLY A 125 13.12 0.99 -10.28
CA GLY A 125 13.25 2.25 -11.00
C GLY A 125 14.19 3.20 -10.26
N ASP A 126 13.75 4.44 -10.03
CA ASP A 126 14.52 5.48 -9.34
C ASP A 126 14.27 5.51 -7.82
N ALA A 127 13.64 4.48 -7.25
CA ALA A 127 13.27 4.43 -5.85
C ALA A 127 13.87 3.24 -5.11
N LEU A 128 14.43 3.52 -3.93
CA LEU A 128 14.74 2.49 -2.95
C LEU A 128 13.49 2.09 -2.19
N VAL A 129 13.22 0.80 -2.08
CA VAL A 129 12.08 0.23 -1.36
C VAL A 129 12.55 -0.86 -0.41
N LEU A 130 11.79 -1.09 0.65
CA LEU A 130 11.86 -2.30 1.47
C LEU A 130 10.99 -3.37 0.79
N SER A 131 11.63 -4.36 0.20
CA SER A 131 10.99 -5.53 -0.37
C SER A 131 10.74 -6.55 0.73
N VAL A 132 9.50 -7.01 0.86
CA VAL A 132 9.06 -8.00 1.85
C VAL A 132 8.41 -9.14 1.10
N ARG A 133 9.00 -10.34 1.16
CA ARG A 133 8.53 -11.54 0.45
C ARG A 133 8.38 -12.70 1.40
N GLY A 134 7.26 -13.41 1.33
CA GLY A 134 6.99 -14.53 2.23
C GLY A 134 5.51 -14.87 2.25
N GLN A 135 5.18 -16.07 2.73
CA GLN A 135 3.77 -16.52 2.86
C GLN A 135 2.93 -16.41 1.57
N GLY A 136 3.57 -16.51 0.39
CA GLY A 136 2.90 -16.34 -0.90
C GLY A 136 2.49 -14.89 -1.19
N GLU A 137 3.09 -13.91 -0.51
CA GLU A 137 2.87 -12.49 -0.73
C GLU A 137 4.19 -11.79 -1.08
N SER A 138 4.07 -10.68 -1.81
CA SER A 138 5.19 -9.80 -2.12
C SER A 138 4.76 -8.34 -2.02
N TRP A 139 5.49 -7.56 -1.23
CA TRP A 139 5.20 -6.16 -0.91
C TRP A 139 6.44 -5.27 -1.00
N ALA A 140 6.30 -4.11 -1.63
CA ALA A 140 7.26 -3.02 -1.57
C ALA A 140 6.75 -1.96 -0.60
N LEU A 141 7.55 -1.56 0.38
CA LEU A 141 7.22 -0.52 1.35
C LEU A 141 8.26 0.59 1.32
N TRP A 142 7.83 1.84 1.46
CA TRP A 142 8.75 2.97 1.67
C TRP A 142 8.06 4.15 2.34
N GLN A 143 8.89 5.01 2.94
CA GLN A 143 8.45 6.28 3.50
C GLN A 143 8.68 7.42 2.49
N ALA A 144 7.69 8.30 2.37
CA ALA A 144 7.75 9.52 1.57
C ALA A 144 7.09 10.69 2.33
N ASP A 145 7.92 11.51 2.98
CA ASP A 145 7.46 12.60 3.86
C ASP A 145 6.47 12.07 4.93
N LYS A 146 5.27 12.63 5.08
CA LYS A 146 4.27 12.13 6.04
C LYS A 146 3.46 10.93 5.55
N HIS A 147 3.96 10.17 4.59
CA HIS A 147 3.27 9.00 4.02
C HIS A 147 4.12 7.74 4.14
N ILE A 148 3.45 6.62 4.41
CA ILE A 148 3.98 5.28 4.16
C ILE A 148 3.21 4.67 2.99
N ILE A 149 3.95 4.14 2.02
CA ILE A 149 3.41 3.53 0.82
C ILE A 149 3.72 2.03 0.89
N LYS A 150 2.73 1.20 0.59
CA LYS A 150 2.84 -0.25 0.48
C LYS A 150 2.20 -0.71 -0.82
N VAL A 151 2.95 -1.36 -1.69
CA VAL A 151 2.52 -1.79 -3.03
C VAL A 151 2.80 -3.28 -3.19
N GLY A 152 1.80 -4.08 -3.54
CA GLY A 152 2.00 -5.51 -3.66
C GLY A 152 0.71 -6.31 -3.59
N GLY A 153 0.79 -7.56 -3.15
CA GLY A 153 -0.40 -8.38 -3.02
C GLY A 153 -0.11 -9.81 -2.59
N ARG A 154 -1.18 -10.48 -2.17
CA ARG A 154 -1.21 -11.93 -1.93
C ARG A 154 -1.21 -12.70 -3.24
N GLY A 155 -0.71 -13.93 -3.20
CA GLY A 155 -0.58 -14.81 -4.35
C GLY A 155 0.45 -14.31 -5.38
N ARG A 156 1.33 -13.39 -5.00
CA ARG A 156 2.36 -12.83 -5.89
C ARG A 156 3.74 -13.25 -5.43
N GLU A 157 4.53 -13.76 -6.36
CA GLU A 157 5.97 -14.01 -6.14
C GLU A 157 6.83 -12.77 -6.47
N THR A 158 6.29 -11.86 -7.29
CA THR A 158 7.00 -10.68 -7.79
C THR A 158 6.25 -9.38 -7.52
N LEU A 159 7.03 -8.33 -7.30
CA LEU A 159 6.53 -6.98 -7.09
C LEU A 159 5.93 -6.42 -8.39
N PRO A 160 4.80 -5.70 -8.33
CA PRO A 160 4.22 -5.05 -9.49
C PRO A 160 5.00 -3.77 -9.82
N GLU A 161 6.14 -3.92 -10.48
CA GLU A 161 7.12 -2.84 -10.73
C GLU A 161 6.51 -1.58 -11.36
N GLU A 162 5.56 -1.72 -12.29
CA GLU A 162 4.95 -0.56 -12.95
C GLU A 162 4.10 0.27 -11.97
N LEU A 163 3.46 -0.38 -10.99
CA LEU A 163 2.76 0.30 -9.90
C LEU A 163 3.74 0.93 -8.93
N VAL A 164 4.81 0.22 -8.56
CA VAL A 164 5.85 0.77 -7.67
C VAL A 164 6.44 2.04 -8.27
N ALA A 165 6.85 2.00 -9.54
CA ALA A 165 7.41 3.16 -10.25
C ALA A 165 6.43 4.33 -10.30
N ALA A 166 5.16 4.08 -10.67
CA ALA A 166 4.14 5.13 -10.76
C ALA A 166 3.85 5.81 -9.41
N TYR A 167 3.91 5.06 -8.31
CA TYR A 167 3.74 5.64 -6.98
C TYR A 167 5.01 6.32 -6.49
N ALA A 168 6.19 5.75 -6.73
CA ALA A 168 7.45 6.36 -6.33
C ALA A 168 7.70 7.71 -7.01
N GLU A 169 7.22 7.89 -8.24
CA GLU A 169 7.25 9.18 -8.95
C GLU A 169 6.49 10.28 -8.18
N ARG A 170 5.40 9.92 -7.49
CA ARG A 170 4.54 10.82 -6.69
C ARG A 170 4.98 10.91 -5.24
N TYR A 171 5.58 9.83 -4.75
CA TYR A 171 6.01 9.61 -3.38
C TYR A 171 7.49 9.20 -3.37
N PRO A 172 8.42 10.15 -3.57
CA PRO A 172 9.84 9.83 -3.63
C PRO A 172 10.32 9.21 -2.31
N SER A 173 10.99 8.07 -2.42
CA SER A 173 11.51 7.35 -1.27
C SER A 173 12.56 8.16 -0.51
N ARG A 174 12.54 8.01 0.82
CA ARG A 174 13.53 8.55 1.75
C ARG A 174 14.47 7.49 2.32
N LEU A 175 14.34 6.24 1.86
CA LEU A 175 15.18 5.15 2.32
C LEU A 175 16.63 5.33 1.85
N SER A 176 17.56 4.86 2.67
CA SER A 176 18.97 4.68 2.31
C SER A 176 19.26 3.19 2.13
N GLY A 177 20.31 2.86 1.35
CA GLY A 177 20.66 1.47 1.06
C GLY A 177 21.06 0.64 2.28
N ASP A 178 21.53 1.31 3.34
CA ASP A 178 21.97 0.74 4.61
C ASP A 178 20.88 0.75 5.69
N ILE A 179 19.63 1.12 5.35
CA ILE A 179 18.59 1.43 6.36
C ILE A 179 18.29 0.25 7.31
N LEU A 180 18.42 -0.99 6.84
CA LEU A 180 18.21 -2.19 7.66
C LEU A 180 19.38 -2.45 8.62
N ASP A 181 20.59 -2.04 8.28
CA ASP A 181 21.78 -2.22 9.14
C ASP A 181 21.91 -1.15 10.22
N ARG A 182 21.20 -0.03 10.06
CA ARG A 182 21.25 1.09 11.02
C ARG A 182 20.59 0.73 12.36
N PRO A 183 21.22 1.09 13.49
CA PRO A 183 20.58 1.01 14.80
C PRO A 183 19.29 1.84 14.85
N LEU A 184 18.24 1.31 15.45
CA LEU A 184 16.93 2.00 15.53
C LEU A 184 17.01 3.32 16.30
N GLU A 185 17.97 3.44 17.22
CA GLU A 185 18.24 4.64 18.02
C GLU A 185 18.76 5.81 17.19
N GLU A 186 19.37 5.53 16.03
CA GLU A 186 19.82 6.56 15.09
C GLU A 186 18.71 7.09 14.19
N LEU A 187 17.54 6.43 14.19
CA LEU A 187 16.37 6.88 13.46
C LEU A 187 15.54 7.79 14.37
N GLU A 188 15.05 8.89 13.81
CA GLU A 188 14.25 9.86 14.55
C GLU A 188 13.08 9.16 15.26
N PRO A 189 13.00 9.23 16.60
CA PRO A 189 11.90 8.62 17.32
C PRO A 189 10.60 9.38 17.04
N ALA A 190 9.47 8.71 17.25
CA ALA A 190 8.24 9.44 17.53
C ALA A 190 8.51 10.31 18.77
N THR A 191 8.25 11.61 18.69
CA THR A 191 8.44 12.47 19.87
C THR A 191 7.47 12.01 20.97
N GLU A 192 7.86 12.02 22.24
CA GLU A 192 6.86 12.14 23.31
C GLU A 192 6.04 13.41 23.01
N ALA A 193 4.71 13.28 22.87
CA ALA A 193 3.87 14.43 22.64
C ALA A 193 3.98 15.45 23.80
N PRO A 194 3.69 16.74 23.57
CA PRO A 194 3.15 17.55 24.64
C PRO A 194 1.95 16.80 25.22
N GLY A 195 1.85 16.76 26.55
CA GLY A 195 0.80 16.02 27.27
C GLY A 195 -0.60 16.28 26.72
N PRO A 196 -1.57 15.40 27.04
CA PRO A 196 -2.88 15.32 26.40
C PRO A 196 -3.41 16.72 26.07
N ALA A 197 -3.75 16.94 24.80
CA ALA A 197 -4.51 18.12 24.41
C ALA A 197 -5.70 18.21 25.37
N ALA A 198 -5.83 19.34 26.07
CA ALA A 198 -6.98 19.58 26.93
C ALA A 198 -8.24 19.20 26.16
N ASP A 199 -9.15 18.48 26.82
CA ASP A 199 -10.45 18.01 26.32
C ASP A 199 -11.41 19.17 25.97
N ASP A 200 -10.95 20.21 25.30
CA ASP A 200 -11.70 21.45 25.06
C ASP A 200 -12.59 21.39 23.80
N ASP A 201 -12.50 20.31 23.00
CA ASP A 201 -13.27 20.16 21.74
C ASP A 201 -14.33 19.03 21.77
N LEU A 202 -14.51 18.32 22.89
CA LEU A 202 -15.69 17.48 23.06
C LEU A 202 -16.88 18.38 23.45
N PRO A 203 -18.04 18.30 22.80
CA PRO A 203 -19.23 18.97 23.30
C PRO A 203 -19.46 18.47 24.74
N GLY A 204 -19.58 19.40 25.69
CA GLY A 204 -19.54 19.15 27.14
C GLY A 204 -20.63 18.23 27.72
N ASP A 205 -21.42 17.59 26.86
CA ASP A 205 -22.43 16.57 27.18
C ASP A 205 -22.11 15.20 26.53
N SER A 206 -20.89 15.00 26.01
CA SER A 206 -20.47 13.68 25.52
C SER A 206 -20.36 12.75 26.73
N PRO A 207 -21.14 11.66 26.81
CA PRO A 207 -21.02 10.72 27.92
C PRO A 207 -19.60 10.16 27.92
N ALA A 208 -18.90 10.33 29.04
CA ALA A 208 -17.60 9.71 29.22
C ALA A 208 -17.77 8.19 29.11
N PRO A 209 -16.94 7.50 28.31
CA PRO A 209 -16.97 6.05 28.29
C PRO A 209 -16.73 5.51 29.69
N ASP A 210 -17.66 4.67 30.17
CA ASP A 210 -17.54 3.98 31.44
C ASP A 210 -16.57 2.80 31.27
N TRP A 211 -15.28 3.08 31.43
CA TRP A 211 -14.23 2.08 31.33
C TRP A 211 -14.34 1.02 32.45
N ASP A 212 -14.99 1.34 33.58
CA ASP A 212 -15.24 0.40 34.67
C ASP A 212 -16.34 -0.61 34.29
N ALA A 213 -17.25 -0.24 33.38
CA ALA A 213 -18.21 -1.14 32.77
C ALA A 213 -17.63 -2.00 31.63
N TYR A 214 -16.40 -1.72 31.16
CA TYR A 214 -15.72 -2.55 30.18
C TYR A 214 -15.20 -3.83 30.84
N GLN A 215 -16.10 -4.82 30.96
CA GLN A 215 -15.69 -6.18 31.25
C GLN A 215 -15.04 -6.72 29.98
N SER A 216 -13.72 -6.90 30.01
CA SER A 216 -13.00 -7.71 29.02
C SER A 216 -13.38 -9.18 29.24
N GLY A 217 -14.66 -9.51 28.97
CA GLY A 217 -15.11 -10.87 28.87
C GLY A 217 -14.35 -11.47 27.70
N GLU A 218 -13.50 -12.45 28.00
CA GLU A 218 -13.01 -13.42 27.04
C GLU A 218 -14.22 -13.87 26.22
N ILE A 219 -14.25 -13.54 24.93
CA ILE A 219 -15.28 -14.05 24.04
C ILE A 219 -15.00 -15.55 23.94
N GLU A 220 -15.64 -16.34 24.78
CA GLU A 220 -15.73 -17.78 24.61
C GLU A 220 -16.38 -18.01 23.25
N VAL A 221 -15.56 -18.37 22.27
CA VAL A 221 -16.03 -18.87 20.99
C VAL A 221 -16.72 -20.19 21.30
N GLY A 222 -18.04 -20.14 21.39
CA GLY A 222 -18.88 -21.31 21.59
C GLY A 222 -18.55 -22.37 20.54
N GLY A 223 -17.82 -23.39 20.97
CA GLY A 223 -17.78 -24.67 20.31
C GLY A 223 -18.96 -25.46 20.84
N ASP A 224 -19.92 -25.76 19.97
CA ASP A 224 -20.90 -26.80 20.21
C ASP A 224 -21.42 -27.33 18.87
N ASP A 225 -21.60 -28.65 18.88
CA ASP A 225 -22.57 -29.45 18.13
C ASP A 225 -22.13 -30.16 16.85
N ASP A 226 -21.54 -31.35 17.06
CA ASP A 226 -22.20 -32.64 16.80
C ASP A 226 -23.13 -32.69 15.56
N ASN A 227 -22.59 -33.19 14.45
CA ASN A 227 -23.40 -33.75 13.38
C ASN A 227 -23.29 -35.29 13.40
N ASP A 228 -24.02 -35.89 14.33
CA ASP A 228 -24.47 -37.28 14.25
C ASP A 228 -25.43 -37.40 13.06
N SER A 229 -24.93 -37.87 11.93
CA SER A 229 -25.76 -38.36 10.82
C SER A 229 -25.66 -39.87 10.76
N ASP A 230 -26.57 -40.47 11.50
CA ASP A 230 -27.22 -41.76 11.27
C ASP A 230 -27.37 -42.09 9.77
N SER A 231 -26.69 -43.14 9.32
CA SER A 231 -27.04 -43.84 8.08
C SER A 231 -26.94 -45.34 8.35
N GLY A 232 -28.08 -45.91 8.70
CA GLY A 232 -28.26 -47.32 8.99
C GLY A 232 -27.95 -48.27 7.82
N ASP A 233 -27.73 -49.51 8.25
CA ASP A 233 -27.51 -50.71 7.47
C ASP A 233 -28.61 -50.99 6.43
N ALA A 234 -28.19 -51.43 5.25
CA ALA A 234 -28.94 -52.40 4.46
C ALA A 234 -27.94 -53.25 3.65
N ASP A 235 -27.78 -54.48 4.11
CA ASP A 235 -27.23 -55.60 3.35
C ASP A 235 -27.93 -55.76 1.98
N ASP A 236 -27.15 -56.03 0.93
CA ASP A 236 -27.47 -57.11 -0.02
C ASP A 236 -26.30 -57.33 -1.00
N ASP A 237 -25.60 -58.44 -0.76
CA ASP A 237 -24.81 -59.21 -1.74
C ASP A 237 -25.78 -59.80 -2.80
N PRO A 238 -25.42 -59.83 -4.09
CA PRO A 238 -24.86 -61.09 -4.58
C PRO A 238 -23.76 -60.92 -5.63
N GLY A 239 -22.69 -61.66 -5.42
CA GLY A 239 -21.63 -61.87 -6.41
C GLY A 239 -22.09 -62.44 -7.75
N SER A 240 -21.24 -62.24 -8.76
CA SER A 240 -21.01 -63.22 -9.82
C SER A 240 -19.71 -62.88 -10.55
N ASP A 241 -18.69 -63.72 -10.31
CA ASP A 241 -17.72 -64.22 -11.30
C ASP A 241 -18.37 -64.39 -12.68
N ALA A 242 -17.74 -64.26 -13.85
CA ALA A 242 -16.37 -64.05 -14.32
C ALA A 242 -16.50 -63.87 -15.88
N PRO A 243 -15.52 -64.32 -16.68
CA PRO A 243 -14.35 -63.61 -17.21
C PRO A 243 -14.61 -62.70 -18.42
#